data_AF-A0A7X4A821-F1
#
_entry.id   AF-A0A7X4A821-F1
#
_cell.length_a   1.000
_cell.length_b   1.000
_cell.length_c   1.000
_cell.angle_alpha   90.00
_cell.angle_beta   90.00
_cell.angle_gamma   90.00
#
_symmetry.space_group_name_H-M   'P 1'
#
loop_
_entity.id
_entity.type
_entity.pdbx_description
1 polymer ?
#
loop_
_entity_poly.entity_id
_entity_poly.type
_entity_poly.pdbx_seq_one_letter_code
_entity_poly.pdbx_strand_id
1 'polypeptide(L)'
;MRVSEKSLELNLAAEILNRLRARPGMSKLYLRGLTQGEESRMGADFFAQLDGRTRLFAFQFKAPLGRTDSTPYKFTLQREQHTKLRVLSTRSNNPVFYVLPFYATHQKLRKDIPNLIQDTWALRVKPMKIRDVFGTNRTKRISCNRGTATVNPDYELIPFEKLALSLEDGVSPTDFSEWYST
;
A
#
# COMPACT_ATOMS: atom_id res chain seq x y z
N MET A 1 -2.09 -19.00 -15.01
CA MET A 1 -1.01 -18.83 -14.01
C MET A 1 -1.35 -17.64 -13.11
N ARG A 2 -1.33 -17.82 -11.79
CA ARG A 2 -1.61 -16.76 -10.80
C ARG A 2 -0.48 -15.75 -10.77
N VAL A 3 -0.79 -14.45 -10.66
CA VAL A 3 0.23 -13.40 -10.51
C VAL A 3 0.82 -13.45 -9.10
N SER A 4 2.15 -13.33 -8.99
CA SER A 4 2.81 -13.21 -7.69
C SER A 4 2.65 -11.80 -7.11
N GLU A 5 2.71 -11.67 -5.78
CA GLU A 5 2.73 -10.35 -5.12
C GLU A 5 3.88 -9.49 -5.64
N LYS A 6 5.08 -10.07 -5.77
CA LYS A 6 6.26 -9.38 -6.27
C LYS A 6 6.10 -8.86 -7.70
N SER A 7 5.40 -9.60 -8.56
CA SER A 7 5.12 -9.14 -9.93
C SER A 7 4.21 -7.91 -9.94
N LEU A 8 3.18 -7.89 -9.08
CA LEU A 8 2.27 -6.74 -8.95
C LEU A 8 3.00 -5.54 -8.39
N GLU A 9 3.72 -5.77 -7.30
CA GLU A 9 4.55 -4.81 -6.60
C GLU A 9 5.50 -4.05 -7.54
N LEU A 10 6.33 -4.76 -8.32
CA LEU A 10 7.31 -4.12 -9.21
C LEU A 10 6.66 -3.29 -10.32
N ASN A 11 5.61 -3.81 -10.97
CA ASN A 11 4.97 -3.12 -12.10
C ASN A 11 4.13 -1.92 -11.63
N LEU A 12 3.37 -2.07 -10.55
CA LEU A 12 2.61 -0.96 -9.99
C LEU A 12 3.50 0.10 -9.37
N ALA A 13 4.60 -0.28 -8.71
CA ALA A 13 5.58 0.66 -8.18
C ALA A 13 6.09 1.61 -9.29
N ALA A 14 6.40 1.08 -10.47
CA ALA A 14 6.84 1.90 -11.61
C ALA A 14 5.76 2.90 -12.06
N GLU A 15 4.51 2.45 -12.22
CA GLU A 15 3.40 3.34 -12.59
C GLU A 15 3.11 4.39 -11.51
N ILE A 16 3.11 3.99 -10.24
CA ILE A 16 2.87 4.86 -9.09
C ILE A 16 3.94 5.95 -9.05
N LEU A 17 5.21 5.57 -9.22
CA LEU A 17 6.32 6.52 -9.24
C LEU A 17 6.17 7.54 -10.38
N ASN A 18 5.86 7.08 -11.59
CA ASN A 18 5.65 7.96 -12.75
C ASN A 18 4.51 8.94 -12.49
N ARG A 19 3.39 8.46 -11.93
CA ARG A 19 2.25 9.31 -11.59
C ARG A 19 2.57 10.34 -10.51
N LEU A 20 3.34 9.95 -9.49
CA LEU A 20 3.74 10.86 -8.42
C LEU A 20 4.73 11.92 -8.94
N ARG A 21 5.71 11.54 -9.76
CA ARG A 21 6.67 12.47 -10.37
C ARG A 21 6.05 13.49 -11.31
N ALA A 22 4.91 13.18 -11.90
CA ALA A 22 4.16 14.12 -12.73
C ALA A 22 3.51 15.26 -11.92
N ARG A 23 3.48 15.17 -10.58
CA ARG A 23 2.90 16.21 -9.73
C ARG A 23 3.91 17.33 -9.45
N PRO A 24 3.45 18.59 -9.35
CA PRO A 24 4.30 19.72 -8.95
C PRO A 24 5.04 19.44 -7.63
N GLY A 25 6.35 19.74 -7.60
CA GLY A 25 7.20 19.53 -6.43
C GLY A 25 7.62 18.07 -6.16
N MET A 26 7.11 17.10 -6.91
CA MET A 26 7.38 15.67 -6.70
C MET A 26 8.27 15.04 -7.78
N SER A 27 8.81 15.82 -8.72
CA SER A 27 9.59 15.32 -9.86
C SER A 27 10.83 14.50 -9.48
N LYS A 28 11.40 14.75 -8.29
CA LYS A 28 12.57 14.04 -7.75
C LYS A 28 12.22 12.86 -6.84
N LEU A 29 10.93 12.55 -6.64
CA LEU A 29 10.51 11.39 -5.86
C LEU A 29 11.20 10.13 -6.36
N TYR A 30 11.54 9.20 -5.49
CA TYR A 30 11.97 7.86 -5.85
C TYR A 30 11.33 6.85 -4.90
N LEU A 31 11.18 5.61 -5.36
CA LEU A 31 10.76 4.51 -4.51
C LEU A 31 12.00 3.85 -3.92
N ARG A 32 12.02 3.70 -2.60
CA ARG A 32 13.02 2.93 -1.88
C ARG A 32 12.37 1.64 -1.40
N GLY A 33 12.85 0.52 -1.94
CA GLY A 33 12.57 -0.79 -1.36
C GLY A 33 13.27 -0.94 -0.03
N LEU A 34 12.68 -1.72 0.86
CA LEU A 34 13.25 -2.02 2.16
C LEU A 34 14.10 -3.28 2.11
N THR A 35 15.13 -3.34 2.95
CA THR A 35 15.81 -4.60 3.25
C THR A 35 14.85 -5.52 4.04
N GLN A 36 15.08 -6.84 4.01
CA GLN A 36 14.25 -7.78 4.77
C GLN A 36 14.17 -7.43 6.27
N GLY A 37 15.26 -6.94 6.85
CA GLY A 37 15.29 -6.44 8.22
C GLY A 37 14.38 -5.23 8.42
N GLU A 38 14.43 -4.25 7.51
CA GLU A 38 13.56 -3.08 7.56
C GLU A 38 12.09 -3.42 7.31
N GLU A 39 11.78 -4.28 6.35
CA GLU A 39 10.42 -4.80 6.10
C GLU A 39 9.88 -5.48 7.36
N SER A 40 10.70 -6.29 8.03
CA SER A 40 10.31 -6.95 9.28
C SER A 40 10.02 -5.95 10.40
N ARG A 41 10.61 -4.75 10.40
CA ARG A 41 10.37 -3.73 11.43
C ARG A 41 9.20 -2.82 11.07
N MET A 42 9.08 -2.43 9.81
CA MET A 42 8.15 -1.39 9.34
C MET A 42 6.85 -1.96 8.77
N GLY A 43 6.91 -3.18 8.24
CA GLY A 43 5.77 -3.88 7.65
C GLY A 43 5.28 -3.29 6.33
N ALA A 44 6.05 -2.43 5.66
CA ALA A 44 5.79 -1.88 4.33
C ALA A 44 6.80 -2.44 3.32
N ASP A 45 6.44 -2.49 2.03
CA ASP A 45 7.34 -2.96 0.97
C ASP A 45 8.19 -1.79 0.41
N PHE A 46 7.57 -0.62 0.22
CA PHE A 46 8.26 0.59 -0.29
C PHE A 46 7.87 1.87 0.43
N PHE A 47 8.81 2.80 0.39
CA PHE A 47 8.56 4.21 0.65
C PHE A 47 8.73 5.05 -0.62
N ALA A 48 7.83 6.01 -0.83
CA ALA A 48 8.07 7.12 -1.73
C ALA A 48 8.78 8.25 -0.96
N GLN A 49 9.93 8.68 -1.47
CA GLN A 49 10.82 9.63 -0.81
C GLN A 49 11.28 10.72 -1.77
N LEU A 50 11.39 11.97 -1.30
CA LEU A 50 11.93 13.07 -2.11
C LEU A 50 13.45 13.12 -2.08
N ASP A 51 14.03 12.78 -0.93
CA ASP A 51 15.46 12.78 -0.67
C ASP A 51 15.80 11.66 0.32
N GLY A 52 17.04 11.62 0.82
CA GLY A 52 17.48 10.58 1.76
C GLY A 52 16.82 10.63 3.15
N ARG A 53 16.09 11.69 3.47
CA ARG A 53 15.50 11.94 4.79
C ARG A 53 13.98 12.16 4.74
N THR A 54 13.42 12.66 3.64
CA THR A 54 12.00 12.98 3.52
C THR A 54 11.19 11.79 2.98
N ARG A 55 10.36 11.17 3.84
CA ARG A 55 9.37 10.15 3.46
C ARG A 55 8.00 10.75 3.26
N LEU A 56 7.41 10.51 2.10
CA LEU A 56 6.05 10.97 1.82
C LEU A 56 5.04 9.85 2.02
N PHE A 57 5.23 8.67 1.41
CA PHE A 57 4.19 7.63 1.43
C PHE A 57 4.79 6.27 1.73
N ALA A 58 3.99 5.40 2.35
CA ALA A 58 4.36 4.01 2.60
C ALA A 58 3.32 3.08 1.98
N PHE A 59 3.80 2.08 1.24
CA PHE A 59 2.97 1.17 0.48
C PHE A 59 3.24 -0.28 0.90
N GLN A 60 2.18 -0.98 1.28
CA GLN A 60 2.18 -2.44 1.44
C GLN A 60 1.29 -3.06 0.37
N PHE A 61 1.88 -3.74 -0.59
CA PHE A 61 1.17 -4.48 -1.62
C PHE A 61 0.55 -5.76 -1.05
N LYS A 62 -0.57 -6.17 -1.65
CA LYS A 62 -1.16 -7.48 -1.46
C LYS A 62 -1.62 -8.08 -2.77
N ALA A 63 -1.28 -9.35 -3.01
CA ALA A 63 -1.86 -10.10 -4.11
C ALA A 63 -3.27 -10.62 -3.74
N PRO A 64 -4.21 -10.62 -4.69
CA PRO A 64 -5.52 -11.20 -4.44
C PRO A 64 -5.45 -12.72 -4.24
N LEU A 65 -6.32 -13.23 -3.38
CA LEU A 65 -6.58 -14.63 -3.13
C LEU A 65 -7.50 -15.16 -4.23
N GLY A 66 -6.93 -15.92 -5.16
CA GLY A 66 -7.69 -16.52 -6.25
C GLY A 66 -6.78 -17.03 -7.35
N ARG A 67 -7.30 -17.97 -8.15
CA ARG A 67 -6.66 -18.40 -9.41
C ARG A 67 -7.27 -17.72 -10.63
N THR A 68 -8.39 -17.05 -10.44
CA THR A 68 -9.20 -16.37 -11.45
C THR A 68 -9.58 -14.99 -10.95
N ASP A 69 -9.80 -14.07 -11.87
CA ASP A 69 -10.32 -12.75 -11.59
C ASP A 69 -11.81 -12.86 -11.22
N SER A 70 -12.15 -12.53 -9.97
CA SER A 70 -13.53 -12.67 -9.45
C SER A 70 -13.84 -11.56 -8.46
N THR A 71 -15.05 -10.99 -8.56
CA THR A 71 -15.56 -10.01 -7.60
C THR A 71 -16.43 -10.71 -6.55
N PRO A 72 -16.26 -10.43 -5.26
CA PRO A 72 -15.25 -9.55 -4.67
C PRO A 72 -13.84 -10.19 -4.70
N TYR A 73 -12.82 -9.35 -4.88
CA TYR A 73 -11.43 -9.78 -4.73
C TYR A 73 -11.13 -9.93 -3.25
N LYS A 74 -10.43 -11.00 -2.87
CA LYS A 74 -10.14 -11.29 -1.47
C LYS A 74 -8.66 -11.07 -1.20
N PHE A 75 -8.30 -10.55 -0.04
CA PHE A 75 -6.90 -10.37 0.37
C PHE A 75 -6.71 -10.87 1.79
N THR A 76 -5.48 -11.27 2.14
CA THR A 76 -5.13 -11.61 3.53
C THR A 76 -4.27 -10.50 4.13
N LEU A 77 -4.74 -9.93 5.23
CA LEU A 77 -3.95 -9.04 6.08
C LEU A 77 -3.37 -9.83 7.26
N GLN A 78 -2.15 -9.48 7.64
CA GLN A 78 -1.44 -10.06 8.78
C GLN A 78 -1.46 -9.07 9.94
N ARG A 79 -1.84 -9.51 11.14
CA ARG A 79 -1.98 -8.64 12.32
C ARG A 79 -0.66 -7.96 12.66
N GLU A 80 0.43 -8.72 12.67
CA GLU A 80 1.75 -8.18 13.05
C GLU A 80 2.24 -7.10 12.07
N GLN A 81 2.12 -7.37 10.76
CA GLN A 81 2.43 -6.38 9.72
C GLN A 81 1.53 -5.15 9.86
N HIS A 82 0.23 -5.36 10.07
CA HIS A 82 -0.73 -4.27 10.26
C HIS A 82 -0.41 -3.43 11.50
N THR A 83 0.02 -4.04 12.60
CA THR A 83 0.45 -3.32 13.81
C THR A 83 1.60 -2.37 13.49
N LYS A 84 2.61 -2.83 12.75
CA LYS A 84 3.78 -2.02 12.35
C LYS A 84 3.36 -0.87 11.44
N LEU A 85 2.56 -1.15 10.41
CA LEU A 85 1.97 -0.14 9.53
C LEU A 85 1.09 0.87 10.29
N ARG A 86 0.38 0.42 11.33
CA ARG A 86 -0.46 1.30 12.16
C ARG A 86 0.40 2.24 13.00
N VAL A 87 1.44 1.74 13.67
CA VAL A 87 2.42 2.57 14.39
C VAL A 87 3.04 3.60 13.45
N LEU A 88 3.46 3.17 12.27
CA LEU A 88 3.96 4.04 11.22
C LEU A 88 2.95 5.14 10.85
N SER A 89 1.67 4.78 10.66
CA SER A 89 0.59 5.72 10.33
C SER A 89 0.19 6.68 11.47
N THR A 90 0.58 6.38 12.72
CA THR A 90 0.35 7.28 13.87
C THR A 90 1.45 8.31 14.05
N ARG A 91 2.68 7.98 13.66
CA ARG A 91 3.84 8.87 13.76
C ARG A 91 3.94 9.88 12.62
N SER A 92 2.97 9.83 11.71
CA SER A 92 2.99 10.57 10.47
C SER A 92 1.58 11.06 10.17
N ASN A 93 1.47 12.29 9.68
CA ASN A 93 0.24 12.78 9.07
C ASN A 93 0.00 12.14 7.70
N ASN A 94 1.02 11.49 7.17
CA ASN A 94 1.02 10.94 5.85
C ASN A 94 0.32 9.60 5.77
N PRO A 95 -0.23 9.29 4.61
CA PRO A 95 -0.98 8.07 4.48
C PRO A 95 -0.06 6.86 4.21
N VAL A 96 -0.17 5.89 5.12
CA VAL A 96 0.28 4.51 4.95
C VAL A 96 -0.87 3.72 4.34
N PHE A 97 -0.60 2.98 3.27
CA PHE A 97 -1.63 2.27 2.51
C PHE A 97 -1.33 0.79 2.35
N TYR A 98 -2.39 -0.02 2.37
CA TYR A 98 -2.41 -1.23 1.57
C TYR A 98 -2.70 -0.87 0.12
N VAL A 99 -1.93 -1.44 -0.81
CA VAL A 99 -2.15 -1.36 -2.26
C VAL A 99 -2.76 -2.68 -2.71
N LEU A 100 -3.99 -2.63 -3.21
CA LEU A 100 -4.87 -3.77 -3.47
C LEU A 100 -5.22 -3.86 -4.97
N PRO A 101 -4.31 -4.37 -5.80
CA PRO A 101 -4.56 -4.64 -7.21
C PRO A 101 -5.56 -5.77 -7.44
N PHE A 102 -6.52 -5.56 -8.34
CA PHE A 102 -7.47 -6.62 -8.74
C PHE A 102 -6.94 -7.43 -9.93
N TYR A 103 -5.71 -7.95 -9.80
CA TYR A 103 -5.06 -8.74 -10.83
C TYR A 103 -4.71 -10.13 -10.28
N ALA A 104 -5.60 -11.11 -10.46
CA ALA A 104 -5.36 -12.49 -10.02
C ALA A 104 -4.60 -13.30 -11.08
N THR A 105 -4.72 -12.94 -12.37
CA THR A 105 -4.17 -13.70 -13.49
C THR A 105 -3.15 -12.92 -14.33
N HIS A 106 -2.12 -13.62 -14.82
CA HIS A 106 -1.15 -13.02 -15.75
C HIS A 106 -1.77 -12.61 -17.09
N GLN A 107 -2.92 -13.19 -17.46
CA GLN A 107 -3.64 -12.80 -18.66
C GLN A 107 -4.16 -11.37 -18.54
N LYS A 108 -4.86 -11.08 -17.44
CA LYS A 108 -5.36 -9.73 -17.16
C LYS A 108 -4.22 -8.74 -16.97
N LEU A 109 -3.20 -9.09 -16.17
CA LEU A 109 -2.03 -8.24 -15.96
C LEU A 109 -1.38 -7.82 -17.28
N ARG A 110 -1.11 -8.77 -18.19
CA ARG A 110 -0.48 -8.48 -19.48
C ARG A 110 -1.35 -7.62 -20.40
N LYS A 111 -2.67 -7.78 -20.33
CA LYS A 111 -3.61 -6.99 -21.14
C LYS A 111 -3.61 -5.52 -20.73
N ASP A 112 -3.45 -5.26 -19.43
CA ASP A 112 -3.73 -3.95 -18.86
C ASP A 112 -2.44 -3.13 -18.61
N ILE A 113 -1.23 -3.68 -18.79
CA ILE A 113 0.03 -2.91 -18.75
C ILE A 113 0.07 -1.89 -19.91
N PRO A 114 0.50 -0.62 -19.70
CA PRO A 114 1.01 -0.01 -18.47
C PRO A 114 -0.04 0.85 -17.73
N ASN A 115 -1.28 0.37 -17.65
CA ASN A 115 -2.43 1.04 -17.04
C ASN A 115 -2.94 0.29 -15.80
N LEU A 116 -2.05 -0.41 -15.07
CA LEU A 116 -2.42 -1.23 -13.93
C LEU A 116 -3.07 -0.43 -12.79
N ILE A 117 -2.70 0.84 -12.63
CA ILE A 117 -3.29 1.74 -11.63
C ILE A 117 -4.83 1.82 -11.75
N GLN A 118 -5.40 1.68 -12.95
CA GLN A 118 -6.85 1.82 -13.19
C GLN A 118 -7.71 0.75 -12.49
N ASP A 119 -7.12 -0.39 -12.13
CA ASP A 119 -7.81 -1.47 -11.39
C ASP A 119 -7.03 -1.82 -10.11
N THR A 120 -6.52 -0.77 -9.46
CA THR A 120 -5.81 -0.84 -8.18
C THR A 120 -6.47 0.10 -7.18
N TRP A 121 -6.70 -0.38 -5.96
CA TRP A 121 -7.21 0.45 -4.87
C TRP A 121 -6.18 0.66 -3.77
N ALA A 122 -6.29 1.80 -3.11
CA ALA A 122 -5.60 2.10 -1.86
C ALA A 122 -6.57 1.96 -0.69
N LEU A 123 -6.12 1.28 0.37
CA LEU A 123 -6.81 1.20 1.65
C LEU A 123 -5.94 1.86 2.72
N ARG A 124 -6.44 2.94 3.32
CA ARG A 124 -5.73 3.69 4.37
C ARG A 124 -5.61 2.85 5.63
N VAL A 125 -4.40 2.76 6.19
CA VAL A 125 -4.15 2.02 7.44
C VAL A 125 -4.59 2.80 8.68
N LYS A 126 -4.47 4.13 8.69
CA LYS A 126 -4.77 4.98 9.86
C LYS A 126 -6.17 4.77 10.48
N PRO A 127 -7.29 4.65 9.74
CA PRO A 127 -8.60 4.41 10.34
C PRO A 127 -8.80 2.96 10.84
N MET A 128 -7.93 2.03 10.44
CA MET A 128 -8.06 0.61 10.74
C MET A 128 -7.45 0.28 12.11
N LYS A 129 -8.26 0.25 13.17
CA LYS A 129 -7.75 -0.14 14.50
C LYS A 129 -7.53 -1.65 14.55
N ILE A 130 -6.43 -2.07 15.18
CA ILE A 130 -6.04 -3.49 15.27
C ILE A 130 -7.17 -4.34 15.86
N ARG A 131 -7.80 -3.87 16.95
CA ARG A 131 -8.90 -4.58 17.62
C ARG A 131 -10.10 -4.77 16.69
N ASP A 132 -10.48 -3.74 15.94
CA ASP A 132 -11.66 -3.76 15.08
C ASP A 132 -11.46 -4.75 13.93
N VAL A 133 -10.30 -4.66 13.26
CA VAL A 133 -9.99 -5.50 12.09
C VAL A 133 -9.74 -6.97 12.47
N PHE A 134 -8.94 -7.21 13.51
CA PHE A 134 -8.41 -8.55 13.80
C PHE A 134 -9.09 -9.23 14.99
N GLY A 135 -9.65 -8.50 15.95
CA GLY A 135 -10.09 -9.08 17.22
C GLY A 135 -8.92 -9.77 17.94
N THR A 136 -8.99 -11.09 18.08
CA THR A 136 -7.90 -11.96 18.58
C THR A 136 -7.15 -12.70 17.49
N ASN A 137 -7.59 -12.60 16.22
CA ASN A 137 -7.03 -13.37 15.11
C ASN A 137 -5.65 -12.84 14.68
N ARG A 138 -4.78 -13.76 14.23
CA ARG A 138 -3.47 -13.41 13.64
C ARG A 138 -3.58 -12.91 12.20
N THR A 139 -4.59 -13.37 11.49
CA THR A 139 -4.86 -13.02 10.09
C THR A 139 -6.29 -12.56 9.93
N LYS A 140 -6.53 -11.71 8.94
CA LYS A 140 -7.88 -11.33 8.54
C LYS A 140 -8.00 -11.38 7.02
N ARG A 141 -9.04 -12.04 6.53
CA ARG A 141 -9.42 -11.95 5.12
C ARG A 141 -10.33 -10.75 4.94
N ILE A 142 -10.04 -9.94 3.94
CA ILE A 142 -10.88 -8.82 3.51
C ILE A 142 -11.47 -9.15 2.15
N SER A 143 -12.74 -8.78 1.96
CA SER A 143 -13.40 -8.87 0.65
C SER A 143 -13.52 -7.46 0.10
N CYS A 144 -12.98 -7.23 -1.08
CA CYS A 144 -12.93 -5.94 -1.73
C CYS A 144 -13.85 -5.96 -2.95
N ASN A 145 -14.84 -5.07 -2.96
CA ASN A 145 -15.64 -4.75 -4.13
C ASN A 145 -15.47 -3.25 -4.36
N ARG A 146 -15.41 -2.81 -5.62
CA ARG A 146 -15.03 -1.45 -6.02
C ARG A 146 -15.62 -0.37 -5.09
N GLY A 147 -14.75 0.31 -4.33
CA GLY A 147 -15.14 1.35 -3.36
C GLY A 147 -15.23 0.91 -1.89
N THR A 148 -15.24 -0.39 -1.59
CA THR A 148 -15.40 -0.90 -0.21
C THR A 148 -14.56 -2.14 0.07
N ALA A 149 -13.89 -2.13 1.22
CA ALA A 149 -13.23 -3.29 1.83
C ALA A 149 -14.04 -3.76 3.03
N THR A 150 -14.69 -4.92 2.89
CA THR A 150 -15.47 -5.55 3.94
C THR A 150 -14.59 -6.40 4.84
N VAL A 151 -14.51 -6.00 6.11
CA VAL A 151 -13.67 -6.65 7.14
C VAL A 151 -14.31 -6.61 8.54
N ASN A 152 -15.41 -5.86 8.71
CA ASN A 152 -16.09 -5.51 9.97
C ASN A 152 -15.21 -4.67 10.92
N PRO A 153 -15.36 -3.33 10.95
CA PRO A 153 -16.26 -2.53 10.12
C PRO A 153 -15.79 -2.49 8.66
N ASP A 154 -16.62 -1.93 7.78
CA ASP A 154 -16.24 -1.68 6.40
C ASP A 154 -15.36 -0.44 6.29
N TYR A 155 -14.44 -0.45 5.34
CA TYR A 155 -13.56 0.67 5.05
C TYR A 155 -13.66 1.09 3.59
N GLU A 156 -13.53 2.37 3.34
CA GLU A 156 -13.51 2.92 1.99
C GLU A 156 -12.26 2.47 1.22
N LEU A 157 -12.45 2.02 -0.01
CA LEU A 157 -11.38 1.83 -0.98
C LEU A 157 -11.30 3.05 -1.89
N ILE A 158 -10.13 3.67 -1.94
CA ILE A 158 -9.87 4.81 -2.80
C ILE A 158 -9.27 4.26 -4.10
N PRO A 159 -9.88 4.50 -5.27
CA PRO A 159 -9.24 4.16 -6.54
C PRO A 159 -7.88 4.85 -6.61
N PHE A 160 -6.82 4.11 -6.91
CA PHE A 160 -5.47 4.63 -6.75
C PHE A 160 -5.22 5.82 -7.68
N GLU A 161 -5.86 5.86 -8.85
CA GLU A 161 -5.85 7.01 -9.75
C GLU A 161 -6.46 8.27 -9.13
N LYS A 162 -7.44 8.13 -8.24
CA LYS A 162 -8.08 9.25 -7.53
C LYS A 162 -7.35 9.64 -6.25
N LEU A 163 -6.29 8.93 -5.87
CA LEU A 163 -5.55 9.21 -4.66
C LEU A 163 -4.82 10.56 -4.78
N ALA A 164 -5.33 11.57 -4.07
CA ALA A 164 -4.73 12.89 -3.99
C ALA A 164 -3.60 12.89 -2.96
N LEU A 165 -2.38 12.59 -3.41
CA LEU A 165 -1.14 12.65 -2.64
C LEU A 165 -0.40 13.96 -2.89
N SER A 166 -0.14 14.74 -1.85
CA SER A 166 0.56 16.04 -1.91
C SER A 166 1.85 16.03 -1.08
N LEU A 167 2.69 17.04 -1.25
CA LEU A 167 3.92 17.18 -0.44
C LEU A 167 3.62 17.48 1.03
N GLU A 168 2.51 18.15 1.29
CA GLU A 168 2.04 18.49 2.64
C GLU A 168 1.62 17.23 3.41
N ASP A 169 1.28 16.15 2.69
CA ASP A 169 1.06 14.83 3.25
C ASP A 169 2.40 14.09 3.53
N GLY A 170 3.49 14.81 3.84
CA GLY A 170 4.88 14.33 3.98
C GLY A 170 5.45 14.32 5.41
N VAL A 171 6.44 13.45 5.71
CA VAL A 171 7.12 13.35 7.02
C VAL A 171 8.39 14.15 6.92
N SER A 172 8.64 15.00 7.90
CA SER A 172 9.88 15.76 7.96
C SER A 172 11.10 14.82 8.09
N PRO A 173 12.25 15.18 7.50
CA PRO A 173 13.54 14.56 7.74
C PRO A 173 13.87 14.25 9.21
N THR A 174 13.46 15.13 10.12
CA THR A 174 13.82 15.07 11.53
C THR A 174 13.06 13.95 12.23
N ASP A 175 11.73 13.93 12.10
CA ASP A 175 10.87 12.87 12.67
C ASP A 175 11.25 11.49 12.15
N PHE A 176 11.76 11.46 10.91
CA PHE A 176 12.18 10.24 10.26
C PHE A 176 13.47 9.64 10.86
N SER A 177 14.46 10.47 11.17
CA SER A 177 15.74 10.01 11.71
C SER A 177 15.61 9.34 13.08
N GLU A 178 14.66 9.79 13.89
CA GLU A 178 14.36 9.21 15.22
C GLU A 178 13.84 7.78 15.15
N TRP A 179 13.27 7.36 14.01
CA TRP A 179 12.70 6.01 13.87
C TRP A 179 13.73 4.89 13.73
N TYR A 180 15.00 5.22 13.45
CA TYR A 180 16.11 4.25 13.33
C TYR A 180 17.09 4.31 14.49
N SER A 181 16.96 5.32 15.34
CA SER A 181 17.85 5.57 16.47
C SER A 181 17.45 4.76 17.72
N THR A 182 16.42 3.91 17.63
CA THR A 182 15.91 3.00 18.68
C THR A 182 15.91 1.56 18.18
#